data_AF-A0AAW5UHE5-F1
#
_entry.id   AF-A0AAW5UHE5-F1
#
_cell.length_a   1.000
_cell.length_b   1.000
_cell.length_c   1.000
_cell.angle_alpha   90.00
_cell.angle_beta   90.00
_cell.angle_gamma   90.00
#
_symmetry.space_group_name_H-M   'P 1'
#
loop_
_entity.id
_entity.type
_entity.pdbx_description
1 polymer ?
#
loop_
_entity_poly.entity_id
_entity_poly.type
_entity_poly.pdbx_seq_one_letter_code
_entity_poly.pdbx_strand_id
1 'polypeptide(L)'
;MKHNLFKGVLLTMTLVILYSCTSESPSNTDNVQQTRVQQIKDDQAVQLGEELYNSFSYKLTRSQEENTPDYFGGSYSDSQDNLIVLIKKGMDKEGIKDVYQRIGKHDNLKFKECSYSLQELRDLKEKISDIYFSDENKRKNLQWVSVGISIEKNRIVVFLEDVSSYAIKKFKKEVIDSPMVIFEEMHEVKDLSYIIVDSIDNDNLLTRSTAKTNIHLGSAITLSGAEYSATGSVGFRAMKGNEHGFITAAHVVPINGLTVYSNSKACGTSVATTRGPKAEAAFIKVNYNNFYPTNVAQWTKTATVAGIISYNNLVNRNVVLEGCITKKAIEAKVYTIDNTREVTLQTVAGKYKFSLSNVVYAKLAVQSVSGRPKEGDSGGVIYDKSTKKICGELQGKVTITSGNTTTYCLSFSSAEKALNALGASITWNK
;
A
#
# COMPACT_ATOMS: atom_id res chain seq x y z
N MET A 1 -52.00 57.32 44.19
CA MET A 1 -51.01 57.35 45.27
C MET A 1 -50.50 55.94 45.53
N LYS A 2 -49.18 55.77 45.47
CA LYS A 2 -48.34 54.76 46.14
C LYS A 2 -48.35 53.28 45.68
N HIS A 3 -47.15 52.95 45.18
CA HIS A 3 -46.32 51.76 45.36
C HIS A 3 -46.35 50.61 44.32
N ASN A 4 -45.24 50.58 43.58
CA ASN A 4 -44.61 49.45 42.90
C ASN A 4 -44.41 48.24 43.83
N LEU A 5 -44.49 47.01 43.29
CA LEU A 5 -43.39 46.03 43.37
C LEU A 5 -43.54 44.88 42.34
N PHE A 6 -42.56 44.84 41.44
CA PHE A 6 -41.88 43.72 40.75
C PHE A 6 -42.29 42.24 41.02
N LYS A 7 -42.56 41.49 39.94
CA LYS A 7 -41.86 40.26 39.44
C LYS A 7 -42.82 39.29 38.72
N GLY A 8 -42.41 38.75 37.57
CA GLY A 8 -42.88 37.43 37.11
C GLY A 8 -43.24 37.26 35.63
N VAL A 9 -42.21 37.03 34.82
CA VAL A 9 -42.09 36.13 33.63
C VAL A 9 -43.34 35.76 32.81
N LEU A 10 -43.23 36.07 31.51
CA LEU A 10 -44.10 35.74 30.38
C LEU A 10 -43.93 34.27 29.94
N LEU A 11 -45.02 33.51 29.82
CA LEU A 11 -45.12 32.34 28.94
C LEU A 11 -46.60 32.10 28.55
N THR A 12 -46.95 32.41 27.30
CA THR A 12 -48.27 32.06 26.72
C THR A 12 -48.16 30.80 25.89
N MET A 13 -49.02 29.86 26.25
CA MET A 13 -49.21 28.50 25.79
C MET A 13 -50.01 28.45 24.48
N THR A 14 -49.68 27.54 23.56
CA THR A 14 -50.60 27.14 22.48
C THR A 14 -50.74 25.62 22.42
N LEU A 15 -52.02 25.22 22.36
CA LEU A 15 -52.61 23.89 22.46
C LEU A 15 -52.17 22.89 21.38
N VAL A 16 -52.05 21.62 21.77
CA VAL A 16 -52.24 20.45 20.89
C VAL A 16 -53.15 19.46 21.63
N ILE A 17 -54.26 19.06 21.00
CA ILE A 17 -55.15 17.99 21.48
C ILE A 17 -55.62 17.10 20.31
N LEU A 18 -55.04 15.88 20.28
CA LEU A 18 -55.64 14.53 20.18
C LEU A 18 -56.38 14.11 18.88
N TYR A 19 -56.56 12.84 18.46
CA TYR A 19 -56.48 11.46 19.00
C TYR A 19 -56.06 10.52 17.82
N SER A 20 -55.14 9.55 17.94
CA SER A 20 -55.22 8.17 18.47
C SER A 20 -56.02 7.15 17.64
N CYS A 21 -55.39 6.00 17.34
CA CYS A 21 -55.89 4.68 17.73
C CYS A 21 -54.76 3.64 17.75
N THR A 22 -54.76 2.84 18.81
CA THR A 22 -53.74 1.87 19.28
C THR A 22 -54.31 0.46 19.26
N SER A 23 -53.46 -0.55 18.98
CA SER A 23 -53.33 -1.85 19.70
C SER A 23 -52.44 -2.80 18.86
N GLU A 24 -51.50 -3.61 19.33
CA GLU A 24 -50.75 -3.86 20.58
C GLU A 24 -49.56 -4.79 20.18
N SER A 25 -48.42 -4.68 20.89
CA SER A 25 -47.07 -5.22 20.57
C SER A 25 -46.85 -6.70 21.01
N PRO A 26 -45.72 -7.40 20.71
CA PRO A 26 -44.34 -7.12 21.20
C PRO A 26 -43.25 -7.38 20.12
N SER A 27 -41.99 -6.95 20.18
CA SER A 27 -41.02 -6.74 21.26
C SER A 27 -39.88 -5.85 20.76
N ASN A 28 -39.38 -4.97 21.63
CA ASN A 28 -38.19 -4.14 21.42
C ASN A 28 -36.92 -4.97 21.22
N THR A 29 -36.34 -4.92 20.02
CA THR A 29 -34.90 -5.08 19.78
C THR A 29 -34.62 -4.39 18.45
N ASP A 30 -34.37 -3.08 18.44
CA ASP A 30 -33.75 -2.41 17.27
C ASP A 30 -33.24 -0.99 17.56
N ASN A 31 -32.80 -0.68 18.79
CA ASN A 31 -32.23 0.64 19.11
C ASN A 31 -30.85 0.56 19.79
N VAL A 32 -29.93 -0.26 19.24
CA VAL A 32 -28.51 -0.25 19.65
C VAL A 32 -27.52 -0.19 18.47
N GLN A 33 -27.96 -0.07 17.21
CA GLN A 33 -27.04 -0.05 16.06
C GLN A 33 -27.05 1.23 15.20
N GLN A 34 -27.42 2.36 15.78
CA GLN A 34 -27.30 3.64 15.06
C GLN A 34 -26.49 4.66 15.85
N THR A 35 -25.28 4.30 16.23
CA THR A 35 -24.23 5.29 16.49
C THR A 35 -22.85 4.72 16.18
N ARG A 36 -22.10 5.43 15.32
CA ARG A 36 -20.70 5.22 14.91
C ARG A 36 -20.45 4.37 13.64
N VAL A 37 -20.97 4.83 12.50
CA VAL A 37 -20.17 4.89 11.27
C VAL A 37 -20.16 6.35 10.85
N GLN A 38 -19.08 7.05 11.21
CA GLN A 38 -18.79 8.36 10.65
C GLN A 38 -18.58 8.13 9.15
N GLN A 39 -19.45 8.69 8.29
CA GLN A 39 -19.30 8.60 6.84
C GLN A 39 -17.88 9.03 6.48
N ILE A 40 -17.08 8.07 6.01
CA ILE A 40 -15.76 8.35 5.46
C ILE A 40 -16.03 9.23 4.24
N LYS A 41 -15.42 10.42 4.24
CA LYS A 41 -15.46 11.33 3.10
C LYS A 41 -14.90 10.56 1.91
N ASP A 42 -15.72 10.35 0.89
CA ASP A 42 -15.25 9.80 -0.38
C ASP A 42 -14.13 10.71 -0.90
N ASP A 43 -12.92 10.17 -1.00
CA ASP A 43 -11.74 10.87 -1.48
C ASP A 43 -11.91 11.10 -2.98
N GLN A 44 -12.26 12.34 -3.34
CA GLN A 44 -12.66 12.68 -4.70
C GLN A 44 -11.48 12.52 -5.66
N ALA A 45 -10.27 12.83 -5.21
CA ALA A 45 -9.08 12.65 -6.02
C ALA A 45 -8.83 11.17 -6.36
N VAL A 46 -9.05 10.26 -5.39
CA VAL A 46 -8.96 8.81 -5.63
C VAL A 46 -10.01 8.35 -6.65
N GLN A 47 -11.27 8.76 -6.49
CA GLN A 47 -12.34 8.38 -7.42
C GLN A 47 -12.06 8.87 -8.85
N LEU A 48 -11.73 10.15 -9.02
CA LEU A 48 -11.40 10.73 -10.33
C LEU A 48 -10.17 10.05 -10.95
N GLY A 49 -9.16 9.73 -10.13
CA GLY A 49 -7.97 9.02 -10.60
C GLY A 49 -8.31 7.61 -11.09
N GLU A 50 -9.11 6.86 -10.32
CA GLU A 50 -9.58 5.51 -10.69
C GLU A 50 -10.38 5.57 -12.01
N GLU A 51 -11.32 6.51 -12.14
CA GLU A 51 -12.09 6.71 -13.37
C GLU A 51 -11.19 7.05 -14.58
N LEU A 52 -10.19 7.91 -14.39
CA LEU A 52 -9.28 8.32 -15.46
C LEU A 52 -8.45 7.14 -15.97
N TYR A 53 -7.78 6.42 -15.08
CA TYR A 53 -6.97 5.25 -15.45
C TYR A 53 -7.83 4.13 -16.07
N ASN A 54 -9.02 3.88 -15.51
CA ASN A 54 -9.96 2.92 -16.08
C ASN A 54 -10.42 3.33 -17.49
N SER A 55 -10.54 4.63 -17.78
CA SER A 55 -10.91 5.12 -19.11
C SER A 55 -9.82 4.89 -20.17
N PHE A 56 -8.55 4.78 -19.78
CA PHE A 56 -7.45 4.44 -20.68
C PHE A 56 -7.46 2.95 -21.06
N SER A 57 -8.01 2.12 -20.17
CA SER A 57 -8.07 0.66 -20.30
C SER A 57 -9.17 0.18 -21.26
N TYR A 58 -9.05 0.48 -22.56
CA TYR A 58 -9.89 -0.16 -23.58
C TYR A 58 -9.34 -1.56 -23.93
N LYS A 59 -10.01 -2.60 -23.42
CA LYS A 59 -9.94 -4.03 -23.81
C LYS A 59 -8.62 -4.54 -24.42
N LEU A 60 -7.63 -4.90 -23.60
CA LEU A 60 -6.64 -5.92 -23.98
C LEU A 60 -6.69 -7.11 -23.02
N THR A 61 -6.75 -8.28 -23.63
CA THR A 61 -6.89 -9.58 -22.97
C THR A 61 -5.60 -9.99 -22.27
N ARG A 62 -5.68 -10.18 -20.94
CA ARG A 62 -4.83 -11.05 -20.10
C ARG A 62 -3.31 -10.82 -20.03
N SER A 63 -2.78 -9.85 -20.71
CA SER A 63 -1.43 -9.35 -20.49
C SER A 63 -1.37 -7.90 -20.98
N GLN A 64 -0.33 -7.20 -20.55
CA GLN A 64 0.16 -5.94 -21.11
C GLN A 64 -0.23 -4.66 -20.37
N GLU A 65 0.77 -3.80 -20.38
CA GLU A 65 0.86 -2.54 -19.67
C GLU A 65 -0.26 -1.58 -20.08
N GLU A 66 -0.60 -0.70 -19.15
CA GLU A 66 -1.64 0.28 -19.33
C GLU A 66 -1.14 1.37 -20.30
N ASN A 67 -1.50 1.24 -21.59
CA ASN A 67 -1.18 2.25 -22.60
C ASN A 67 -1.90 3.56 -22.24
N THR A 68 -1.12 4.60 -21.97
CA THR A 68 -1.65 5.94 -21.68
C THR A 68 -1.50 6.86 -22.89
N PRO A 69 -2.41 7.85 -23.08
CA PRO A 69 -2.26 8.82 -24.16
C PRO A 69 -0.95 9.61 -24.11
N ASP A 70 -0.43 10.03 -25.27
CA ASP A 70 0.84 10.78 -25.40
C ASP A 70 0.85 12.13 -24.69
N TYR A 71 -0.32 12.71 -24.42
CA TYR A 71 -0.42 13.95 -23.64
C TYR A 71 -0.27 13.71 -22.13
N PHE A 72 -0.49 12.48 -21.64
CA PHE A 72 -0.67 12.21 -20.22
C PHE A 72 0.67 11.91 -19.55
N GLY A 73 1.08 12.75 -18.60
CA GLY A 73 2.32 12.62 -17.83
C GLY A 73 2.18 11.85 -16.51
N GLY A 74 1.00 11.30 -16.22
CA GLY A 74 0.64 10.73 -14.91
C GLY A 74 -0.27 11.66 -14.09
N SER A 75 -0.75 11.15 -12.95
CA SER A 75 -1.55 11.96 -12.01
C SER A 75 -1.22 11.64 -10.56
N TYR A 76 -1.60 12.54 -9.65
CA TYR A 76 -1.48 12.35 -8.20
C TYR A 76 -2.48 13.21 -7.44
N SER A 77 -2.78 12.82 -6.20
CA SER A 77 -3.58 13.64 -5.28
C SER A 77 -2.71 14.71 -4.60
N ASP A 78 -3.21 15.94 -4.48
CA ASP A 78 -2.57 16.97 -3.65
C ASP A 78 -3.10 16.97 -2.20
N SER A 79 -2.62 17.90 -1.37
CA SER A 79 -3.04 18.03 0.03
C SER A 79 -4.46 18.56 0.23
N GLN A 80 -5.12 19.03 -0.84
CA GLN A 80 -6.44 19.64 -0.84
C GLN A 80 -7.49 18.70 -1.44
N ASP A 81 -7.16 17.41 -1.65
CA ASP A 81 -8.02 16.43 -2.30
C ASP A 81 -8.37 16.82 -3.75
N ASN A 82 -7.42 17.44 -4.46
CA ASN A 82 -7.48 17.59 -5.91
C ASN A 82 -6.73 16.45 -6.60
N LEU A 83 -7.29 15.96 -7.71
CA LEU A 83 -6.54 15.19 -8.70
C LEU A 83 -5.75 16.15 -9.58
N ILE A 84 -4.42 16.09 -9.48
CA ILE A 84 -3.51 16.78 -10.39
C ILE A 84 -3.18 15.85 -11.55
N VAL A 85 -3.57 16.24 -12.76
CA VAL A 85 -3.21 15.54 -14.01
C VAL A 85 -2.07 16.28 -14.68
N LEU A 86 -0.99 15.56 -14.98
CA LEU A 86 0.15 16.10 -15.72
C LEU A 86 -0.13 16.05 -17.22
N ILE A 87 0.00 17.18 -17.91
CA ILE A 87 -0.20 17.28 -19.36
C ILE A 87 1.11 17.70 -20.03
N LYS A 88 1.52 16.95 -21.05
CA LYS A 88 2.76 17.20 -21.79
C LYS A 88 2.70 18.54 -22.49
N LYS A 89 3.75 19.34 -22.31
CA LYS A 89 3.92 20.65 -22.93
C LYS A 89 3.64 20.60 -24.43
N GLY A 90 2.83 21.53 -24.90
CA GLY A 90 2.43 21.62 -26.32
C GLY A 90 1.18 20.79 -26.67
N MET A 91 0.64 20.00 -25.73
CA MET A 91 -0.58 19.20 -25.92
C MET A 91 -1.75 19.66 -25.03
N ASP A 92 -1.63 20.79 -24.34
CA ASP A 92 -2.58 21.21 -23.29
C ASP A 92 -4.03 21.28 -23.77
N LYS A 93 -4.26 21.88 -24.95
CA LYS A 93 -5.62 22.04 -25.50
C LYS A 93 -6.31 20.71 -25.78
N GLU A 94 -5.58 19.77 -26.37
CA GLU A 94 -6.11 18.46 -26.76
C GLU A 94 -6.19 17.52 -25.55
N GLY A 95 -5.14 17.50 -24.71
CA GLY A 95 -5.07 16.67 -23.52
C GLY A 95 -6.12 17.03 -22.47
N ILE A 96 -6.30 18.32 -22.16
CA ILE A 96 -7.34 18.76 -21.22
C ILE A 96 -8.75 18.43 -21.76
N LYS A 97 -8.96 18.61 -23.07
CA LYS A 97 -10.23 18.28 -23.72
C LYS A 97 -10.53 16.77 -23.61
N ASP A 98 -9.55 15.91 -23.89
CA ASP A 98 -9.71 14.46 -23.81
C ASP A 98 -9.96 13.99 -22.37
N VAL A 99 -9.24 14.54 -21.37
CA VAL A 99 -9.51 14.24 -19.95
C VAL A 99 -10.94 14.63 -19.57
N TYR A 100 -11.41 15.82 -19.95
CA TYR A 100 -12.80 16.22 -19.70
C TYR A 100 -13.82 15.33 -20.43
N GLN A 101 -13.50 14.79 -21.60
CA GLN A 101 -14.37 13.83 -22.29
C GLN A 101 -14.43 12.48 -21.58
N ARG A 102 -13.36 12.07 -20.90
CA ARG A 102 -13.27 10.78 -20.20
C ARG A 102 -13.97 10.78 -18.86
N ILE A 103 -13.71 11.80 -18.04
CA ILE A 103 -14.16 11.82 -16.62
C ILE A 103 -15.04 13.03 -16.29
N GLY A 104 -15.32 13.91 -17.25
CA GLY A 104 -16.09 15.14 -17.01
C GLY A 104 -15.25 16.28 -16.40
N LYS A 105 -15.91 17.42 -16.18
CA LYS A 105 -15.32 18.59 -15.50
C LYS A 105 -15.67 18.54 -14.02
N HIS A 106 -14.65 18.72 -13.18
CA HIS A 106 -14.79 18.72 -11.72
C HIS A 106 -13.97 19.83 -11.09
N ASP A 107 -14.46 20.38 -9.98
CA ASP A 107 -13.73 21.41 -9.24
C ASP A 107 -12.41 20.88 -8.65
N ASN A 108 -12.36 19.60 -8.32
CA ASN A 108 -11.20 18.90 -7.78
C ASN A 108 -10.22 18.40 -8.86
N LEU A 109 -10.52 18.63 -10.14
CA LEU A 109 -9.64 18.25 -11.25
C LEU A 109 -8.77 19.45 -11.65
N LYS A 110 -7.45 19.30 -11.51
CA LYS A 110 -6.46 20.33 -11.87
C LYS A 110 -5.44 19.77 -12.84
N PHE A 111 -4.85 20.66 -13.63
CA PHE A 111 -3.86 20.32 -14.64
C PHE A 111 -2.54 21.03 -14.37
N LYS A 112 -1.43 20.35 -14.66
CA LYS A 112 -0.08 20.91 -14.57
C LYS A 112 0.75 20.47 -15.77
N GLU A 113 1.49 21.41 -16.37
CA GLU A 113 2.38 21.11 -17.50
C GLU A 113 3.52 20.16 -17.05
N CYS A 114 3.91 19.22 -17.94
CA CYS A 114 5.06 18.33 -17.78
C CYS A 114 5.89 18.20 -19.07
N SER A 115 7.10 17.63 -18.97
CA SER A 115 8.03 17.52 -20.11
C SER A 115 7.81 16.27 -20.96
N TYR A 116 7.41 15.17 -20.33
CA TYR A 116 7.34 13.84 -20.92
C TYR A 116 5.99 13.20 -20.59
N SER A 117 5.49 12.38 -21.50
CA SER A 117 4.36 11.48 -21.24
C SER A 117 4.77 10.36 -20.28
N LEU A 118 3.79 9.74 -19.63
CA LEU A 118 4.02 8.58 -18.79
C LEU A 118 4.51 7.38 -19.60
N GLN A 119 4.05 7.23 -20.84
CA GLN A 119 4.52 6.16 -21.73
C GLN A 119 6.00 6.33 -22.08
N GLU A 120 6.45 7.53 -22.46
CA GLU A 120 7.87 7.81 -22.70
C GLU A 120 8.75 7.48 -21.48
N LEU A 121 8.28 7.80 -20.28
CA LEU A 121 8.99 7.47 -19.04
C LEU A 121 9.02 5.97 -18.78
N ARG A 122 7.92 5.25 -19.02
CA ARG A 122 7.84 3.78 -18.84
C ARG A 122 8.73 3.06 -19.85
N ASP A 123 8.66 3.40 -21.13
CA ASP A 123 9.46 2.79 -22.19
C ASP A 123 10.96 2.95 -21.93
N LEU A 124 11.39 4.15 -21.49
CA LEU A 124 12.79 4.35 -21.17
C LEU A 124 13.18 3.64 -19.86
N LYS A 125 12.30 3.64 -18.85
CA LYS A 125 12.55 2.95 -17.58
C LYS A 125 12.67 1.44 -17.77
N GLU A 126 11.90 0.85 -18.67
CA GLU A 126 11.99 -0.58 -19.03
C GLU A 126 13.37 -0.89 -19.60
N LYS A 127 13.84 -0.14 -20.61
CA LYS A 127 15.18 -0.29 -21.19
C LYS A 127 16.29 -0.17 -20.14
N ILE A 128 16.16 0.79 -19.23
CA ILE A 128 17.11 0.97 -18.12
C ILE A 128 17.04 -0.23 -17.15
N SER A 129 15.85 -0.75 -16.85
CA SER A 129 15.64 -1.90 -15.96
C SER A 129 16.21 -3.20 -16.55
N ASP A 130 16.10 -3.40 -17.85
CA ASP A 130 16.69 -4.56 -18.53
C ASP A 130 18.21 -4.60 -18.33
N ILE A 131 18.88 -3.45 -18.51
CA ILE A 131 20.32 -3.32 -18.24
C ILE A 131 20.61 -3.62 -16.77
N TYR A 132 19.83 -3.03 -15.84
CA TYR A 132 20.00 -3.21 -14.40
C TYR A 132 19.96 -4.68 -13.98
N PHE A 133 19.04 -5.46 -14.56
CA PHE A 133 18.87 -6.88 -14.24
C PHE A 133 19.84 -7.79 -14.99
N SER A 134 20.21 -7.44 -16.22
CA SER A 134 21.07 -8.31 -17.06
C SER A 134 22.56 -8.28 -16.67
N ASP A 135 23.03 -7.20 -16.04
CA ASP A 135 24.46 -6.97 -15.82
C ASP A 135 24.78 -6.61 -14.36
N GLU A 136 24.91 -7.64 -13.53
CA GLU A 136 25.27 -7.50 -12.10
C GLU A 136 26.63 -6.82 -11.90
N ASN A 137 27.60 -7.05 -12.79
CA ASN A 137 28.92 -6.45 -12.69
C ASN A 137 28.85 -4.95 -12.95
N LYS A 138 28.14 -4.53 -14.01
CA LYS A 138 27.89 -3.11 -14.29
C LYS A 138 27.11 -2.46 -13.15
N ARG A 139 26.08 -3.12 -12.62
CA ARG A 139 25.32 -2.62 -11.46
C ARG A 139 26.23 -2.36 -10.26
N LYS A 140 27.09 -3.32 -9.89
CA LYS A 140 28.08 -3.15 -8.80
C LYS A 140 29.08 -2.03 -9.11
N ASN A 141 29.62 -1.99 -10.33
CA ASN A 141 30.62 -1.00 -10.76
C ASN A 141 30.09 0.43 -10.80
N LEU A 142 28.79 0.60 -11.01
CA LEU A 142 28.10 1.88 -10.97
C LEU A 142 27.52 2.20 -9.58
N GLN A 143 27.66 1.29 -8.61
CA GLN A 143 26.99 1.34 -7.32
C GLN A 143 25.49 1.64 -7.46
N TRP A 144 24.87 0.98 -8.44
CA TRP A 144 23.50 1.24 -8.85
C TRP A 144 22.52 0.41 -8.02
N VAL A 145 21.74 1.10 -7.19
CA VAL A 145 20.86 0.50 -6.19
C VAL A 145 19.46 0.23 -6.74
N SER A 146 18.84 1.19 -7.40
CA SER A 146 17.43 1.10 -7.83
C SER A 146 17.14 2.04 -9.01
N VAL A 147 16.03 1.83 -9.70
CA VAL A 147 15.48 2.78 -10.68
C VAL A 147 13.96 2.82 -10.59
N GLY A 148 13.34 3.99 -10.61
CA GLY A 148 11.88 4.14 -10.56
C GLY A 148 11.37 5.39 -11.26
N ILE A 149 10.07 5.66 -11.16
CA ILE A 149 9.43 6.84 -11.76
C ILE A 149 8.92 7.76 -10.65
N SER A 150 9.31 9.03 -10.73
CA SER A 150 8.70 10.12 -9.96
C SER A 150 7.70 10.84 -10.84
N ILE A 151 6.40 10.59 -10.62
CA ILE A 151 5.34 11.25 -11.35
C ILE A 151 5.38 12.76 -11.10
N GLU A 152 5.50 13.19 -9.83
CA GLU A 152 5.51 14.62 -9.47
C GLU A 152 6.65 15.41 -10.16
N LYS A 153 7.85 14.80 -10.27
CA LYS A 153 8.98 15.40 -10.99
C LYS A 153 8.92 15.17 -12.50
N ASN A 154 8.05 14.28 -12.96
CA ASN A 154 7.97 13.81 -14.35
C ASN A 154 9.34 13.33 -14.86
N ARG A 155 10.03 12.49 -14.07
CA ARG A 155 11.38 11.97 -14.35
C ARG A 155 11.54 10.53 -13.89
N ILE A 156 12.45 9.81 -14.54
CA ILE A 156 13.02 8.56 -14.05
C ILE A 156 14.06 8.91 -13.00
N VAL A 157 14.00 8.26 -11.84
CA VAL A 157 14.96 8.42 -10.76
C VAL A 157 15.87 7.20 -10.72
N VAL A 158 17.16 7.40 -10.99
CA VAL A 158 18.20 6.39 -10.79
C VAL A 158 18.81 6.61 -9.42
N PHE A 159 18.80 5.57 -8.59
CA PHE A 159 19.36 5.59 -7.25
C PHE A 159 20.74 4.96 -7.25
N LEU A 160 21.77 5.74 -6.89
CA LEU A 160 23.17 5.32 -6.79
C LEU A 160 23.66 5.44 -5.34
N GLU A 161 24.68 4.69 -4.93
CA GLU A 161 25.33 4.94 -3.63
C GLU A 161 26.22 6.19 -3.65
N ASP A 162 26.70 6.61 -4.83
CA ASP A 162 27.45 7.85 -5.04
C ASP A 162 26.81 8.66 -6.17
N VAL A 163 26.44 9.91 -5.88
CA VAL A 163 25.89 10.87 -6.86
C VAL A 163 26.88 12.00 -7.19
N SER A 164 28.18 11.76 -6.98
CA SER A 164 29.24 12.66 -7.42
C SER A 164 29.16 12.92 -8.93
N SER A 165 29.72 14.06 -9.36
CA SER A 165 29.81 14.39 -10.79
C SER A 165 30.55 13.31 -11.59
N TYR A 166 31.46 12.57 -10.96
CA TYR A 166 32.16 11.43 -11.59
C TYR A 166 31.21 10.24 -11.78
N ALA A 167 30.53 9.81 -10.72
CA ALA A 167 29.59 8.69 -10.77
C ALA A 167 28.46 8.92 -11.78
N ILE A 168 27.88 10.13 -11.79
CA ILE A 168 26.84 10.51 -12.76
C ILE A 168 27.36 10.48 -14.19
N LYS A 169 28.55 11.04 -14.46
CA LYS A 169 29.16 10.99 -15.81
C LYS A 169 29.45 9.55 -16.24
N LYS A 170 29.89 8.70 -15.32
CA LYS A 170 30.14 7.28 -15.57
C LYS A 170 28.85 6.54 -15.93
N PHE A 171 27.79 6.71 -15.14
CA PHE A 171 26.47 6.13 -15.44
C PHE A 171 25.97 6.57 -16.82
N LYS A 172 26.02 7.88 -17.10
CA LYS A 172 25.57 8.45 -18.37
C LYS A 172 26.29 7.85 -19.57
N LYS A 173 27.60 7.62 -19.44
CA LYS A 173 28.44 7.01 -20.47
C LYS A 173 28.14 5.52 -20.67
N GLU A 174 27.88 4.78 -19.59
CA GLU A 174 27.76 3.31 -19.62
C GLU A 174 26.33 2.78 -19.78
N VAL A 175 25.33 3.62 -19.51
CA VAL A 175 23.91 3.28 -19.50
C VAL A 175 23.14 4.22 -20.41
N ILE A 176 22.93 5.48 -20.01
CA ILE A 176 22.21 6.48 -20.82
C ILE A 176 22.43 7.92 -20.35
N ASP A 177 22.67 8.83 -21.30
CA ASP A 177 22.59 10.27 -21.08
C ASP A 177 21.26 10.82 -21.63
N SER A 178 20.25 10.91 -20.76
CA SER A 178 18.92 11.40 -21.13
C SER A 178 18.43 12.45 -20.13
N PRO A 179 17.79 13.55 -20.59
CA PRO A 179 17.18 14.54 -19.72
C PRO A 179 15.95 14.02 -18.96
N MET A 180 15.43 12.84 -19.32
CA MET A 180 14.38 12.13 -18.56
C MET A 180 14.89 11.54 -17.24
N VAL A 181 16.21 11.41 -17.08
CA VAL A 181 16.84 10.77 -15.91
C VAL A 181 17.40 11.80 -14.94
N ILE A 182 17.06 11.64 -13.66
CA ILE A 182 17.68 12.32 -12.52
C ILE A 182 18.29 11.30 -11.57
N PHE A 183 19.21 11.76 -10.72
CA PHE A 183 19.97 10.90 -9.81
C PHE A 183 19.69 11.28 -8.35
N GLU A 184 19.50 10.27 -7.51
CA GLU A 184 19.38 10.40 -6.05
C GLU A 184 20.27 9.37 -5.37
N GLU A 185 20.75 9.69 -4.18
CA GLU A 185 21.65 8.81 -3.43
C GLU A 185 20.83 7.82 -2.58
N MET A 186 21.28 6.58 -2.45
CA MET A 186 20.61 5.54 -1.67
C MET A 186 21.65 4.59 -1.06
N HIS A 187 21.58 4.35 0.26
CA HIS A 187 22.61 3.55 0.96
C HIS A 187 22.07 2.37 1.76
N GLU A 188 20.81 2.40 2.20
CA GLU A 188 20.22 1.31 2.97
C GLU A 188 19.00 0.79 2.20
N VAL A 189 19.00 -0.50 1.85
CA VAL A 189 17.81 -1.24 1.45
C VAL A 189 17.80 -2.49 2.32
N LYS A 190 16.79 -2.61 3.18
CA LYS A 190 16.72 -3.72 4.13
C LYS A 190 15.34 -4.33 4.14
N ASP A 191 15.25 -5.58 3.71
CA ASP A 191 14.09 -6.44 3.96
C ASP A 191 14.03 -6.74 5.46
N LEU A 192 12.82 -6.69 6.03
CA LEU A 192 12.64 -6.70 7.48
C LEU A 192 12.10 -8.03 7.98
N SER A 193 12.45 -9.17 7.37
CA SER A 193 12.19 -10.47 8.01
C SER A 193 13.16 -10.68 9.17
N TYR A 194 12.65 -11.16 10.29
CA TYR A 194 13.47 -11.60 11.41
C TYR A 194 13.63 -13.12 11.36
N ILE A 195 14.86 -13.61 11.24
CA ILE A 195 15.18 -15.04 11.14
C ILE A 195 15.97 -15.46 12.37
N ILE A 196 15.56 -16.57 12.98
CA ILE A 196 16.20 -17.17 14.16
C ILE A 196 16.67 -18.57 13.78
N VAL A 197 17.84 -19.00 14.25
CA VAL A 197 18.25 -20.41 14.19
C VAL A 197 17.52 -21.14 15.31
N ASP A 198 16.64 -22.08 14.95
CA ASP A 198 15.85 -22.78 15.95
C ASP A 198 16.71 -23.83 16.69
N SER A 199 16.55 -23.89 18.01
CA SER A 199 16.55 -25.16 18.73
C SER A 199 15.11 -25.65 18.79
N ILE A 200 14.87 -26.88 18.34
CA ILE A 200 13.55 -27.50 18.19
C ILE A 200 12.72 -27.33 19.47
N ASP A 201 11.58 -26.64 19.38
CA ASP A 201 10.51 -26.76 20.35
C ASP A 201 9.26 -27.33 19.66
N ASN A 202 8.88 -28.53 20.11
CA ASN A 202 7.63 -29.17 19.75
C ASN A 202 6.53 -28.59 20.64
N ASP A 203 5.51 -27.96 20.06
CA ASP A 203 4.26 -27.79 20.79
C ASP A 203 3.04 -28.17 19.96
N ASN A 204 2.34 -29.16 20.48
CA ASN A 204 1.13 -29.77 19.93
C ASN A 204 0.01 -29.50 20.93
N LEU A 205 -0.74 -28.41 20.75
CA LEU A 205 -1.90 -28.10 21.59
C LEU A 205 -3.07 -27.60 20.73
N LEU A 206 -3.88 -28.55 20.25
CA LEU A 206 -5.21 -28.30 19.71
C LEU A 206 -6.23 -28.27 20.86
N THR A 207 -6.63 -27.09 21.29
CA THR A 207 -7.89 -26.89 22.04
C THR A 207 -8.96 -26.37 21.08
N ARG A 208 -10.07 -27.10 20.98
CA ARG A 208 -11.26 -26.69 20.22
C ARG A 208 -11.97 -25.56 20.97
N SER A 209 -11.72 -24.32 20.53
CA SER A 209 -12.59 -23.18 20.86
C SER A 209 -13.81 -23.19 19.93
N THR A 210 -15.00 -22.96 20.48
CA THR A 210 -16.24 -22.77 19.70
C THR A 210 -16.29 -21.41 19.00
N ALA A 211 -15.45 -20.46 19.41
CA ALA A 211 -15.28 -19.15 18.76
C ALA A 211 -13.98 -19.11 17.94
N LYS A 212 -14.04 -18.55 16.73
CA LYS A 212 -12.85 -18.33 15.88
C LYS A 212 -11.88 -17.37 16.56
N THR A 213 -10.59 -17.66 16.48
CA THR A 213 -9.52 -16.76 16.91
C THR A 213 -9.31 -15.68 15.85
N ASN A 214 -9.44 -14.42 16.23
CA ASN A 214 -9.22 -13.30 15.30
C ASN A 214 -7.74 -13.16 14.95
N ILE A 215 -7.46 -12.97 13.67
CA ILE A 215 -6.15 -12.59 13.13
C ILE A 215 -6.25 -11.14 12.66
N HIS A 216 -5.52 -10.24 13.31
CA HIS A 216 -5.58 -8.80 13.05
C HIS A 216 -4.51 -8.36 12.05
N LEU A 217 -4.77 -7.28 11.31
CA LEU A 217 -3.79 -6.71 10.39
C LEU A 217 -2.60 -6.16 11.20
N GLY A 218 -1.37 -6.42 10.76
CA GLY A 218 -0.15 -6.09 11.50
C GLY A 218 0.12 -6.96 12.74
N SER A 219 -0.70 -7.99 13.02
CA SER A 219 -0.39 -8.97 14.07
C SER A 219 0.71 -9.94 13.63
N ALA A 220 1.37 -10.58 14.60
CA ALA A 220 2.49 -11.47 14.32
C ALA A 220 2.03 -12.78 13.66
N ILE A 221 2.83 -13.21 12.69
CA ILE A 221 2.86 -14.58 12.19
C ILE A 221 4.26 -15.14 12.39
N THR A 222 4.33 -16.44 12.65
CA THR A 222 5.59 -17.16 12.72
C THR A 222 5.57 -18.39 11.82
N LEU A 223 6.76 -18.77 11.37
CA LEU A 223 7.01 -19.97 10.58
C LEU A 223 8.21 -20.67 11.17
N SER A 224 8.17 -21.99 11.22
CA SER A 224 9.33 -22.83 11.56
C SER A 224 9.66 -23.70 10.35
N GLY A 225 10.90 -23.58 9.87
CA GLY A 225 11.54 -24.51 8.94
C GLY A 225 12.36 -25.55 9.70
N ALA A 226 13.13 -26.37 8.97
CA ALA A 226 13.97 -27.40 9.58
C ALA A 226 15.12 -26.81 10.42
N GLU A 227 15.66 -25.65 10.01
CA GLU A 227 16.83 -25.02 10.62
C GLU A 227 16.58 -23.59 11.11
N TYR A 228 15.53 -22.94 10.60
CA TYR A 228 15.27 -21.53 10.82
C TYR A 228 13.80 -21.28 11.11
N SER A 229 13.51 -20.37 12.03
CA SER A 229 12.20 -19.75 12.15
C SER A 229 12.21 -18.33 11.59
N ALA A 230 11.04 -17.85 11.15
CA ALA A 230 10.84 -16.48 10.72
C ALA A 230 9.65 -15.84 11.44
N THR A 231 9.80 -14.56 11.76
CA THR A 231 8.69 -13.72 12.21
C THR A 231 8.37 -12.68 11.14
N GLY A 232 7.07 -12.51 10.88
CA GLY A 232 6.53 -11.44 10.05
C GLY A 232 5.18 -10.97 10.58
N SER A 233 4.52 -10.16 9.78
CA SER A 233 3.24 -9.55 10.10
C SER A 233 2.16 -9.96 9.11
N VAL A 234 0.91 -9.95 9.56
CA VAL A 234 -0.27 -10.05 8.69
C VAL A 234 -0.41 -8.75 7.90
N GLY A 235 -0.53 -8.84 6.57
CA GLY A 235 -0.77 -7.69 5.71
C GLY A 235 -2.24 -7.37 5.68
N PHE A 236 -2.98 -7.92 4.73
CA PHE A 236 -4.41 -7.66 4.63
C PHE A 236 -5.18 -8.94 4.32
N ARG A 237 -6.41 -8.97 4.80
CA ARG A 237 -7.34 -10.06 4.52
C ARG A 237 -7.65 -10.13 3.02
N ALA A 238 -7.66 -11.33 2.46
CA ALA A 238 -8.00 -11.57 1.06
C ALA A 238 -8.68 -12.93 0.89
N MET A 239 -9.30 -13.16 -0.26
CA MET A 239 -9.74 -14.48 -0.68
C MET A 239 -9.03 -14.92 -1.96
N LYS A 240 -8.77 -16.23 -2.07
CA LYS A 240 -8.29 -16.85 -3.31
C LYS A 240 -9.29 -17.92 -3.73
N GLY A 241 -10.07 -17.66 -4.78
CA GLY A 241 -11.25 -18.45 -5.08
C GLY A 241 -12.21 -18.44 -3.87
N ASN A 242 -12.50 -19.61 -3.31
CA ASN A 242 -13.35 -19.76 -2.12
C ASN A 242 -12.55 -19.88 -0.82
N GLU A 243 -11.23 -19.69 -0.85
CA GLU A 243 -10.36 -19.83 0.31
C GLU A 243 -10.23 -18.50 1.05
N HIS A 244 -10.58 -18.51 2.34
CA HIS A 244 -10.36 -17.40 3.25
C HIS A 244 -8.90 -17.34 3.70
N GLY A 245 -8.32 -16.14 3.71
CA GLY A 245 -6.93 -15.97 4.05
C GLY A 245 -6.49 -14.53 4.28
N PHE A 246 -5.19 -14.35 4.23
CA PHE A 246 -4.54 -13.05 4.24
C PHE A 246 -3.28 -13.04 3.39
N ILE A 247 -2.89 -11.85 2.95
CA ILE A 247 -1.64 -11.54 2.26
C ILE A 247 -0.58 -11.18 3.29
N THR A 248 0.65 -11.62 3.08
CA THR A 248 1.87 -11.21 3.80
C THR A 248 3.05 -11.18 2.83
N ALA A 249 4.24 -10.81 3.29
CA ALA A 249 5.45 -10.73 2.47
C ALA A 249 5.95 -12.13 2.07
N ALA A 250 6.33 -12.30 0.80
CA ALA A 250 6.85 -13.58 0.34
C ALA A 250 8.23 -13.88 0.89
N HIS A 251 9.05 -12.88 1.19
CA HIS A 251 10.35 -13.13 1.79
C HIS A 251 10.24 -13.64 3.24
N VAL A 252 9.09 -13.47 3.90
CA VAL A 252 8.71 -14.16 5.15
C VAL A 252 8.18 -15.57 4.86
N VAL A 253 7.30 -15.70 3.86
CA VAL A 253 6.68 -16.98 3.47
C VAL A 253 7.07 -17.39 2.03
N PRO A 254 8.30 -17.91 1.85
CA PRO A 254 8.97 -17.99 0.54
C PRO A 254 8.41 -19.03 -0.41
N ILE A 255 7.76 -20.08 0.08
CA ILE A 255 7.25 -21.17 -0.76
C ILE A 255 5.85 -21.58 -0.33
N ASN A 256 5.15 -22.28 -1.23
CA ASN A 256 3.87 -22.91 -0.93
C ASN A 256 4.06 -24.09 0.03
N GLY A 257 3.01 -24.43 0.78
CA GLY A 257 2.97 -25.58 1.67
C GLY A 257 3.55 -25.33 3.07
N LEU A 258 4.02 -24.10 3.38
CA LEU A 258 4.51 -23.77 4.71
C LEU A 258 3.34 -23.57 5.67
N THR A 259 3.42 -24.21 6.84
CA THR A 259 2.48 -23.96 7.94
C THR A 259 2.82 -22.63 8.61
N VAL A 260 1.80 -21.81 8.79
CA VAL A 260 1.90 -20.50 9.44
C VAL A 260 1.21 -20.56 10.79
N TYR A 261 1.83 -19.95 11.78
CA TYR A 261 1.34 -19.90 13.15
C TYR A 261 0.92 -18.47 13.53
N SER A 262 -0.15 -18.37 14.31
CA SER A 262 -0.57 -17.13 14.95
C SER A 262 -0.85 -17.43 16.42
N ASN A 263 -0.25 -16.67 17.33
CA ASN A 263 -0.27 -16.93 18.78
C ASN A 263 0.10 -18.39 19.11
N SER A 264 1.19 -18.88 18.50
CA SER A 264 1.71 -20.25 18.65
C SER A 264 0.76 -21.39 18.21
N LYS A 265 -0.35 -21.08 17.53
CA LYS A 265 -1.26 -22.08 16.98
C LYS A 265 -1.18 -22.09 15.45
N ALA A 266 -1.10 -23.28 14.86
CA ALA A 266 -1.15 -23.44 13.41
C ALA A 266 -2.45 -22.82 12.86
N CYS A 267 -2.31 -21.70 12.17
CA CYS A 267 -3.44 -20.88 11.73
C CYS A 267 -3.79 -21.09 10.27
N GLY A 268 -2.84 -21.54 9.45
CA GLY A 268 -3.03 -21.73 8.03
C GLY A 268 -1.80 -22.27 7.31
N THR A 269 -1.89 -22.31 5.98
CA THR A 269 -0.83 -22.79 5.09
C THR A 269 -0.68 -21.84 3.91
N SER A 270 0.55 -21.60 3.44
CA SER A 270 0.78 -20.86 2.20
C SER A 270 0.32 -21.66 0.99
N VAL A 271 -0.50 -21.07 0.12
CA VAL A 271 -1.01 -21.74 -1.09
C VAL A 271 -0.69 -21.00 -2.38
N ALA A 272 -0.19 -19.77 -2.27
CA ALA A 272 0.39 -19.04 -3.39
C ALA A 272 1.44 -18.06 -2.87
N THR A 273 2.61 -18.07 -3.51
CA THR A 273 3.69 -17.12 -3.23
C THR A 273 4.26 -16.61 -4.55
N THR A 274 4.44 -15.30 -4.66
CA THR A 274 5.11 -14.62 -5.78
C THR A 274 6.35 -13.89 -5.29
N ARG A 275 7.46 -14.09 -6.00
CA ARG A 275 8.76 -13.45 -5.76
C ARG A 275 9.37 -13.12 -7.11
N GLY A 276 9.06 -11.95 -7.62
CA GLY A 276 9.50 -11.59 -8.96
C GLY A 276 9.01 -10.21 -9.39
N PRO A 277 9.21 -9.84 -10.67
CA PRO A 277 9.03 -8.47 -11.13
C PRO A 277 7.58 -7.96 -10.99
N LYS A 278 6.60 -8.85 -10.87
CA LYS A 278 5.19 -8.46 -10.73
C LYS A 278 4.82 -8.01 -9.31
N ALA A 279 5.23 -8.77 -8.30
CA ALA A 279 4.98 -8.48 -6.89
C ALA A 279 5.78 -9.44 -5.99
N GLU A 280 5.94 -9.04 -4.73
CA GLU A 280 6.52 -9.84 -3.65
C GLU A 280 5.47 -10.04 -2.56
N ALA A 281 4.78 -11.18 -2.59
CA ALA A 281 3.61 -11.43 -1.74
C ALA A 281 3.33 -12.93 -1.57
N ALA A 282 2.72 -13.31 -0.45
CA ALA A 282 2.25 -14.67 -0.18
C ALA A 282 0.82 -14.65 0.35
N PHE A 283 -0.02 -15.55 -0.15
CA PHE A 283 -1.37 -15.79 0.35
C PHE A 283 -1.39 -17.00 1.27
N ILE A 284 -1.87 -16.77 2.49
CA ILE A 284 -2.02 -17.79 3.52
C ILE A 284 -3.50 -18.17 3.61
N LYS A 285 -3.82 -19.41 3.24
CA LYS A 285 -5.14 -20.00 3.48
C LYS A 285 -5.26 -20.33 4.96
N VAL A 286 -6.21 -19.70 5.64
CA VAL A 286 -6.43 -19.98 7.07
C VAL A 286 -7.35 -21.18 7.27
N ASN A 287 -7.18 -21.88 8.39
CA ASN A 287 -8.19 -22.80 8.89
C ASN A 287 -9.39 -21.99 9.40
N TYR A 288 -10.32 -21.68 8.48
CA TYR A 288 -11.41 -20.75 8.74
C TYR A 288 -12.41 -21.25 9.78
N ASN A 289 -12.40 -22.53 10.14
CA ASN A 289 -13.21 -23.04 11.26
C ASN A 289 -12.70 -22.56 12.62
N ASN A 290 -11.39 -22.32 12.73
CA ASN A 290 -10.72 -21.98 13.98
C ASN A 290 -10.21 -20.54 14.01
N PHE A 291 -10.01 -19.91 12.85
CA PHE A 291 -9.43 -18.57 12.72
C PHE A 291 -10.24 -17.66 11.81
N TYR A 292 -10.25 -16.37 12.13
CA TYR A 292 -10.94 -15.34 11.36
C TYR A 292 -10.01 -14.16 11.07
N PRO A 293 -9.52 -14.01 9.83
CA PRO A 293 -8.83 -12.80 9.39
C PRO A 293 -9.79 -11.61 9.45
N THR A 294 -9.43 -10.63 10.26
CA THR A 294 -10.21 -9.39 10.42
C THR A 294 -9.72 -8.32 9.43
N ASN A 295 -10.52 -7.27 9.25
CA ASN A 295 -10.12 -6.03 8.60
C ASN A 295 -9.74 -4.96 9.64
N VAL A 296 -9.30 -5.36 10.83
CA VAL A 296 -8.96 -4.43 11.92
C VAL A 296 -7.47 -4.52 12.20
N ALA A 297 -6.81 -3.36 12.19
CA ALA A 297 -5.41 -3.25 12.53
C ALA A 297 -5.15 -3.53 14.01
N GLN A 298 -4.06 -4.22 14.31
CA GLN A 298 -3.78 -4.76 15.63
C GLN A 298 -3.51 -3.66 16.66
N TRP A 299 -2.83 -2.57 16.30
CA TRP A 299 -2.29 -1.62 17.27
C TRP A 299 -3.21 -0.42 17.43
N THR A 300 -3.62 0.19 16.32
CA THR A 300 -4.54 1.34 16.36
C THR A 300 -6.00 0.94 16.51
N LYS A 301 -6.32 -0.34 16.27
CA LYS A 301 -7.71 -0.84 16.15
C LYS A 301 -8.50 -0.16 15.02
N THR A 302 -7.80 0.44 14.06
CA THR A 302 -8.42 1.01 12.85
C THR A 302 -9.06 -0.10 12.03
N ALA A 303 -10.36 0.01 11.77
CA ALA A 303 -11.04 -0.82 10.79
C ALA A 303 -10.75 -0.28 9.39
N THR A 304 -10.17 -1.12 8.53
CA THR A 304 -9.99 -0.81 7.11
C THR A 304 -11.30 -1.02 6.35
N VAL A 305 -11.50 -0.24 5.30
CA VAL A 305 -12.69 -0.38 4.44
C VAL A 305 -12.50 -1.47 3.40
N ALA A 306 -13.60 -1.98 2.86
CA ALA A 306 -13.54 -2.85 1.71
C ALA A 306 -13.00 -2.08 0.49
N GLY A 307 -11.98 -2.64 -0.16
CA GLY A 307 -11.35 -2.04 -1.34
C GLY A 307 -9.86 -1.76 -1.15
N ILE A 308 -9.21 -1.44 -2.26
CA ILE A 308 -7.79 -1.11 -2.34
C ILE A 308 -7.62 0.26 -3.00
N ILE A 309 -6.48 0.90 -2.78
CA ILE A 309 -6.02 2.00 -3.64
C ILE A 309 -5.28 1.40 -4.83
N SER A 310 -5.72 1.71 -6.05
CA SER A 310 -5.06 1.28 -7.28
C SER A 310 -3.62 1.80 -7.35
N TYR A 311 -2.73 1.02 -7.95
CA TYR A 311 -1.29 1.26 -7.96
C TYR A 311 -0.90 2.66 -8.46
N ASN A 312 -1.49 3.11 -9.57
CA ASN A 312 -1.16 4.43 -10.11
C ASN A 312 -1.70 5.60 -9.26
N ASN A 313 -2.70 5.35 -8.42
CA ASN A 313 -3.27 6.35 -7.50
C ASN A 313 -2.56 6.41 -6.15
N LEU A 314 -1.48 5.64 -5.95
CA LEU A 314 -0.71 5.66 -4.72
C LEU A 314 0.13 6.93 -4.57
N VAL A 315 0.54 7.59 -5.66
CA VAL A 315 1.46 8.73 -5.59
C VAL A 315 0.89 9.87 -4.74
N ASN A 316 1.73 10.41 -3.86
CA ASN A 316 1.40 11.45 -2.89
C ASN A 316 0.36 11.10 -1.81
N ARG A 317 -0.10 9.85 -1.76
CA ARG A 317 -0.97 9.37 -0.67
C ARG A 317 -0.22 9.33 0.67
N ASN A 318 -0.90 9.76 1.72
CA ASN A 318 -0.47 9.54 3.09
C ASN A 318 -0.93 8.14 3.51
N VAL A 319 0.02 7.27 3.81
CA VAL A 319 -0.22 5.88 4.20
C VAL A 319 0.21 5.63 5.63
N VAL A 320 -0.37 4.61 6.23
CA VAL A 320 -0.06 4.14 7.59
C VAL A 320 0.37 2.68 7.52
N LEU A 321 1.52 2.39 8.10
CA LEU A 321 2.03 1.04 8.33
C LEU A 321 1.74 0.60 9.77
N GLU A 322 1.31 -0.65 9.93
CA GLU A 322 1.27 -1.35 11.22
C GLU A 322 1.93 -2.74 11.10
N GLY A 323 3.00 -2.96 11.86
CA GLY A 323 3.76 -4.22 11.90
C GLY A 323 3.92 -4.75 13.33
N CYS A 324 4.25 -6.04 13.45
CA CYS A 324 4.12 -6.78 14.71
C CYS A 324 5.22 -6.48 15.75
N ILE A 325 6.35 -5.92 15.33
CA ILE A 325 7.50 -5.63 16.18
C ILE A 325 7.54 -4.15 16.58
N THR A 326 7.21 -3.24 15.67
CA THR A 326 7.14 -1.81 16.01
C THR A 326 5.91 -1.48 16.85
N LYS A 327 4.81 -2.24 16.70
CA LYS A 327 3.62 -2.18 17.58
C LYS A 327 2.95 -0.81 17.68
N LYS A 328 3.05 0.00 16.62
CA LYS A 328 2.41 1.32 16.48
C LYS A 328 2.16 1.64 15.01
N ALA A 329 1.32 2.64 14.76
CA ALA A 329 1.20 3.25 13.44
C ALA A 329 2.47 4.02 13.06
N ILE A 330 2.91 3.85 11.82
CA ILE A 330 3.99 4.61 11.19
C ILE A 330 3.41 5.31 9.96
N GLU A 331 3.45 6.63 9.95
CA GLU A 331 2.96 7.41 8.81
C GLU A 331 4.06 7.64 7.78
N ALA A 332 3.70 7.54 6.51
CA ALA A 332 4.56 7.83 5.37
C ALA A 332 3.77 8.47 4.23
N LYS A 333 4.47 9.13 3.30
CA LYS A 333 3.89 9.69 2.07
C LYS A 333 4.55 9.04 0.86
N VAL A 334 3.74 8.46 -0.03
CA VAL A 334 4.24 7.79 -1.24
C VAL A 334 4.95 8.81 -2.14
N TYR A 335 6.15 8.44 -2.58
CA TYR A 335 7.07 9.33 -3.30
C TYR A 335 7.36 8.83 -4.72
N THR A 336 7.76 7.57 -4.88
CA THR A 336 8.02 6.96 -6.18
C THR A 336 7.31 5.62 -6.29
N ILE A 337 6.94 5.31 -7.52
CA ILE A 337 6.43 4.00 -7.94
C ILE A 337 7.36 3.46 -9.03
N ASP A 338 7.04 2.26 -9.52
CA ASP A 338 7.79 1.56 -10.56
C ASP A 338 9.25 1.31 -10.18
N ASN A 339 9.57 1.29 -8.87
CA ASN A 339 10.93 1.06 -8.44
C ASN A 339 11.32 -0.40 -8.70
N THR A 340 12.53 -0.56 -9.22
CA THR A 340 13.20 -1.83 -9.51
C THR A 340 14.32 -2.03 -8.50
N ARG A 341 14.42 -3.22 -7.91
CA ARG A 341 15.55 -3.61 -7.05
C ARG A 341 15.88 -5.10 -7.13
N GLU A 342 17.12 -5.46 -6.83
CA GLU A 342 17.50 -6.84 -6.55
C GLU A 342 17.42 -7.12 -5.04
N VAL A 343 16.85 -8.26 -4.69
CA VAL A 343 16.75 -8.75 -3.30
C VAL A 343 17.58 -10.01 -3.17
N THR A 344 18.44 -10.06 -2.15
CA THR A 344 19.17 -11.27 -1.73
C THR A 344 19.01 -11.44 -0.23
N LEU A 345 18.33 -12.50 0.21
CA LEU A 345 18.15 -12.77 1.63
C LEU A 345 18.15 -14.26 1.96
N GLN A 346 18.50 -14.57 3.22
CA GLN A 346 18.22 -15.87 3.81
C GLN A 346 16.72 -15.95 4.14
N THR A 347 16.11 -17.13 4.06
CA THR A 347 14.72 -17.39 4.47
C THR A 347 14.63 -18.75 5.15
N VAL A 348 13.47 -19.10 5.70
CA VAL A 348 13.19 -20.44 6.24
C VAL A 348 13.27 -21.56 5.21
N ALA A 349 13.22 -21.22 3.91
CA ALA A 349 13.32 -22.18 2.81
C ALA A 349 14.64 -22.04 2.03
N GLY A 350 15.68 -21.47 2.65
CA GLY A 350 17.01 -21.27 2.05
C GLY A 350 17.28 -19.84 1.60
N LYS A 351 18.44 -19.64 0.98
CA LYS A 351 18.87 -18.34 0.44
C LYS A 351 18.23 -18.09 -0.92
N TYR A 352 17.58 -16.94 -1.07
CA TYR A 352 16.97 -16.54 -2.33
C TYR A 352 17.58 -15.25 -2.86
N LYS A 353 17.64 -15.18 -4.19
CA LYS A 353 17.98 -14.00 -4.98
C LYS A 353 16.89 -13.80 -6.02
N PHE A 354 16.24 -12.64 -6.05
CA PHE A 354 15.20 -12.33 -7.02
C PHE A 354 15.13 -10.84 -7.35
N SER A 355 14.60 -10.57 -8.54
CA SER A 355 14.39 -9.22 -9.07
C SER A 355 12.96 -8.76 -8.78
N LEU A 356 12.83 -7.56 -8.21
CA LEU A 356 11.55 -6.90 -8.00
C LEU A 356 11.41 -5.70 -8.92
N SER A 357 10.20 -5.52 -9.44
CA SER A 357 9.74 -4.31 -10.10
C SER A 357 8.41 -3.90 -9.48
N ASN A 358 7.94 -2.69 -9.78
CA ASN A 358 6.72 -2.12 -9.20
C ASN A 358 6.77 -1.90 -7.68
N VAL A 359 7.97 -1.79 -7.10
CA VAL A 359 8.13 -1.49 -5.68
C VAL A 359 7.71 -0.04 -5.44
N VAL A 360 6.97 0.20 -4.36
CA VAL A 360 6.55 1.54 -3.96
C VAL A 360 7.45 2.04 -2.84
N TYR A 361 7.97 3.26 -2.97
CA TYR A 361 8.70 3.94 -1.89
C TYR A 361 7.86 5.06 -1.29
N ALA A 362 7.75 5.07 0.03
CA ALA A 362 7.03 6.11 0.78
C ALA A 362 7.92 6.72 1.86
N LYS A 363 8.09 8.04 1.83
CA LYS A 363 8.92 8.80 2.78
C LYS A 363 8.23 8.84 4.14
N LEU A 364 8.93 8.45 5.21
CA LEU A 364 8.41 8.52 6.57
C LEU A 364 8.09 9.96 6.96
N ALA A 365 7.00 10.17 7.70
CA ALA A 365 6.71 11.47 8.29
C ALA A 365 7.72 11.81 9.40
N VAL A 366 8.15 10.80 10.16
CA VAL A 366 9.13 10.93 11.24
C VAL A 366 10.49 10.45 10.75
N GLN A 367 11.48 11.34 10.76
CA GLN A 367 12.84 11.05 10.29
C GLN A 367 13.78 10.56 11.41
N SER A 368 13.26 10.19 12.57
CA SER A 368 14.06 9.57 13.64
C SER A 368 14.24 8.07 13.41
N VAL A 369 15.34 7.50 13.91
CA VAL A 369 15.60 6.05 13.88
C VAL A 369 14.48 5.25 14.57
N SER A 370 13.94 5.78 15.67
CA SER A 370 12.86 5.16 16.46
C SER A 370 11.48 5.24 15.79
N GLY A 371 11.34 6.04 14.74
CA GLY A 371 10.14 6.14 13.90
C GLY A 371 10.09 5.11 12.77
N ARG A 372 11.14 4.30 12.60
CA ARG A 372 11.26 3.34 11.50
C ARG A 372 10.64 1.99 11.83
N PRO A 373 10.17 1.24 10.81
CA PRO A 373 9.85 -0.16 11.00
C PRO A 373 11.10 -0.97 11.38
N LYS A 374 10.87 -2.05 12.11
CA LYS A 374 11.88 -2.96 12.68
C LYS A 374 11.88 -4.28 11.93
N GLU A 375 12.97 -5.03 12.05
CA GLU A 375 12.98 -6.43 11.63
C GLU A 375 11.86 -7.19 12.35
N GLY A 376 11.16 -8.04 11.60
CA GLY A 376 9.90 -8.71 11.91
C GLY A 376 8.64 -7.96 11.45
N ASP A 377 8.70 -6.67 11.09
CA ASP A 377 7.51 -5.94 10.60
C ASP A 377 7.14 -6.30 9.15
N SER A 378 7.98 -7.05 8.43
CA SER A 378 7.69 -7.49 7.06
C SER A 378 6.34 -8.17 6.92
N GLY A 379 5.63 -7.84 5.84
CA GLY A 379 4.24 -8.21 5.63
C GLY A 379 3.25 -7.30 6.36
N GLY A 380 3.68 -6.32 7.14
CA GLY A 380 2.80 -5.42 7.88
C GLY A 380 1.85 -4.65 6.97
N VAL A 381 0.62 -4.43 7.44
CA VAL A 381 -0.42 -3.77 6.65
C VAL A 381 -0.03 -2.33 6.33
N ILE A 382 -0.26 -1.91 5.09
CA ILE A 382 -0.20 -0.51 4.69
C ILE A 382 -1.58 -0.12 4.16
N TYR A 383 -2.17 0.90 4.77
CA TYR A 383 -3.48 1.43 4.38
C TYR A 383 -3.43 2.95 4.25
N ASP A 384 -4.33 3.48 3.45
CA ASP A 384 -4.47 4.91 3.24
C ASP A 384 -4.98 5.62 4.51
N LYS A 385 -4.34 6.71 4.91
CA LYS A 385 -4.67 7.41 6.16
C LYS A 385 -6.09 7.97 6.15
N SER A 386 -6.60 8.42 5.00
CA SER A 386 -7.89 9.11 4.92
C SER A 386 -9.04 8.14 4.65
N THR A 387 -8.94 7.34 3.59
CA THR A 387 -9.99 6.41 3.13
C THR A 387 -10.00 5.10 3.90
N LYS A 388 -8.88 4.75 4.55
CA LYS A 388 -8.64 3.44 5.18
C LYS A 388 -8.70 2.26 4.20
N LYS A 389 -8.66 2.51 2.88
CA LYS A 389 -8.49 1.47 1.85
C LYS A 389 -7.09 0.87 1.97
N ILE A 390 -6.95 -0.41 1.62
CA ILE A 390 -5.63 -1.07 1.66
C ILE A 390 -4.75 -0.54 0.52
N CYS A 391 -3.50 -0.21 0.83
CA CYS A 391 -2.50 0.18 -0.16
C CYS A 391 -1.52 -0.97 -0.47
N GLY A 392 -1.25 -1.85 0.50
CA GLY A 392 -0.27 -2.93 0.31
C GLY A 392 0.25 -3.54 1.60
N GLU A 393 1.40 -4.19 1.48
CA GLU A 393 2.11 -4.86 2.57
C GLU A 393 3.61 -4.55 2.56
N LEU A 394 4.18 -4.34 3.74
CA LEU A 394 5.57 -3.95 3.92
C LEU A 394 6.53 -5.02 3.38
N GLN A 395 7.52 -4.61 2.60
CA GLN A 395 8.66 -5.44 2.25
C GLN A 395 9.87 -5.11 3.14
N GLY A 396 10.13 -3.83 3.32
CA GLY A 396 11.31 -3.38 4.03
C GLY A 396 11.41 -1.87 4.16
N LYS A 397 12.61 -1.39 4.49
CA LYS A 397 12.92 0.05 4.61
C LYS A 397 14.07 0.45 3.69
N VAL A 398 14.07 1.72 3.31
CA VAL A 398 15.06 2.30 2.41
C VAL A 398 15.54 3.65 2.95
N THR A 399 16.83 3.98 2.78
CA THR A 399 17.40 5.28 3.12
C THR A 399 17.86 5.99 1.84
N ILE A 400 17.25 7.14 1.54
CA ILE A 400 17.51 7.96 0.35
C ILE A 400 18.12 9.29 0.81
N THR A 401 19.24 9.69 0.22
CA THR A 401 19.85 11.00 0.44
C THR A 401 19.71 11.85 -0.82
N SER A 402 19.30 13.11 -0.65
CA SER A 402 19.22 14.09 -1.73
C SER A 402 19.86 15.38 -1.27
N GLY A 403 21.05 15.67 -1.80
CA GLY A 403 21.92 16.73 -1.27
C GLY A 403 22.24 16.46 0.21
N ASN A 404 21.96 17.44 1.07
CA ASN A 404 22.22 17.32 2.52
C ASN A 404 21.05 16.71 3.31
N THR A 405 20.02 16.21 2.63
CA THR A 405 18.81 15.69 3.29
C THR A 405 18.74 14.18 3.18
N THR A 406 18.88 13.48 4.30
CA THR A 406 18.58 12.04 4.40
C THR A 406 17.10 11.83 4.71
N THR A 407 16.46 10.96 3.95
CA THR A 407 15.06 10.59 4.06
C THR A 407 14.92 9.09 4.22
N TYR A 408 14.27 8.67 5.30
CA TYR A 408 13.90 7.28 5.54
C TYR A 408 12.57 6.98 4.86
N CYS A 409 12.50 5.82 4.21
CA CYS A 409 11.37 5.39 3.42
C CYS A 409 10.93 3.97 3.79
N LEU A 410 9.64 3.70 3.64
CA LEU A 410 9.10 2.36 3.51
C LEU A 410 9.31 1.89 2.07
N SER A 411 9.51 0.58 1.90
CA SER A 411 9.35 -0.11 0.63
C SER A 411 8.28 -1.18 0.76
N PHE A 412 7.34 -1.20 -0.19
CA PHE A 412 6.20 -2.10 -0.09
C PHE A 412 5.66 -2.56 -1.45
N SER A 413 5.01 -3.73 -1.42
CA SER A 413 4.21 -4.27 -2.53
C SER A 413 2.85 -3.58 -2.53
N SER A 414 2.39 -3.09 -3.67
CA SER A 414 1.00 -2.63 -3.81
C SER A 414 0.02 -3.80 -3.67
N ALA A 415 -1.09 -3.57 -2.96
CA ALA A 415 -2.15 -4.57 -2.81
C ALA A 415 -2.74 -5.00 -4.16
N GLU A 416 -2.91 -4.07 -5.11
CA GLU A 416 -3.38 -4.39 -6.45
C GLU A 416 -2.44 -5.38 -7.15
N LYS A 417 -1.13 -5.08 -7.16
CA LYS A 417 -0.12 -5.91 -7.81
C LYS A 417 0.01 -7.26 -7.12
N ALA A 418 -0.02 -7.30 -5.78
CA ALA A 418 0.01 -8.52 -4.99
C ALA A 418 -1.20 -9.42 -5.26
N LEU A 419 -2.42 -8.86 -5.20
CA LEU A 419 -3.66 -9.58 -5.48
C LEU A 419 -3.68 -10.15 -6.91
N ASN A 420 -3.33 -9.33 -7.90
CA ASN A 420 -3.27 -9.76 -9.30
C ASN A 420 -2.25 -10.87 -9.53
N ALA A 421 -1.05 -10.76 -8.94
CA ALA A 421 0.00 -11.76 -9.08
C ALA A 421 -0.36 -13.10 -8.41
N LEU A 422 -1.13 -13.07 -7.33
CA LEU A 422 -1.55 -14.25 -6.58
C LEU A 422 -2.89 -14.85 -7.05
N GLY A 423 -3.59 -14.17 -7.97
CA GLY A 423 -4.96 -14.53 -8.36
C GLY A 423 -5.93 -14.46 -7.17
N ALA A 424 -5.72 -13.50 -6.27
CA ALA A 424 -6.52 -13.27 -5.08
C ALA A 424 -7.41 -12.02 -5.24
N SER A 425 -8.35 -11.82 -4.33
CA SER A 425 -9.27 -10.68 -4.31
C SER A 425 -9.42 -10.11 -2.90
N ILE A 426 -9.67 -8.80 -2.80
CA ILE A 426 -9.99 -8.12 -1.53
C ILE A 426 -11.43 -8.39 -1.08
N THR A 427 -12.30 -8.80 -2.01
CA THR A 427 -13.70 -9.14 -1.76
C THR A 427 -13.78 -10.32 -0.81
N TRP A 428 -14.61 -10.18 0.23
CA TRP A 428 -14.76 -11.18 1.26
C TRP A 428 -16.18 -11.72 1.29
N ASN A 429 -16.34 -12.95 0.81
CA ASN A 429 -17.61 -13.66 0.93
C ASN A 429 -17.57 -14.44 2.24
N LYS A 430 -18.60 -14.27 3.08
CA LYS A 430 -18.61 -14.87 4.42
C LYS A 430 -18.83 -16.37 4.40
#